data_AF-A0A495ZPR8-F1
#
_entry.id   AF-A0A495ZPR8-F1
#
_cell.length_a   1.000
_cell.length_b   1.000
_cell.length_c   1.000
_cell.angle_alpha   90.00
_cell.angle_beta   90.00
_cell.angle_gamma   90.00
#
_symmetry.space_group_name_H-M   'P 1'
#
loop_
_entity.id
_entity.type
_entity.pdbx_description
1 polymer ?
#
loop_
_entity_poly.entity_id
_entity_poly.type
_entity_poly.pdbx_seq_one_letter_code
_entity_poly.pdbx_strand_id
1 'polypeptide(L)'
;MAIIDGGSTVGCDGSISGLVPGSHLASASKPLLIGGVPVLKGSGLKAVPASGMYIDELRMSSVVRYEEGRYAAPPKAFTPDDDTLGLYHFDEKSTERYEDASLHQIPLIRVKKDTRLRLNQ
;
A
#
# COMPACT_ATOMS: atom_id res chain seq x y z
N MET A 1 14.25 -18.45 -2.03
CA MET A 1 15.01 -17.20 -1.81
C MET A 1 14.90 -16.39 -3.09
N ALA A 2 13.99 -15.42 -3.13
CA ALA A 2 13.91 -14.47 -4.23
C ALA A 2 14.22 -13.09 -3.66
N ILE A 3 15.47 -12.67 -3.83
CA ILE A 3 15.90 -11.30 -3.61
C ILE A 3 15.58 -10.57 -4.93
N ILE A 4 14.49 -9.83 -4.98
CA ILE A 4 14.36 -8.77 -5.99
C ILE A 4 15.22 -7.60 -5.47
N ASP A 5 16.53 -7.71 -5.70
CA ASP A 5 17.47 -6.63 -5.42
C ASP A 5 17.30 -5.59 -6.53
N GLY A 6 16.41 -4.63 -6.27
CA GLY A 6 16.15 -3.51 -7.16
C GLY A 6 15.49 -3.95 -8.45
N GLY A 7 14.27 -4.45 -8.40
CA GLY A 7 13.42 -4.71 -9.57
C GLY A 7 11.97 -4.43 -9.22
N SER A 8 11.11 -4.29 -10.23
CA SER A 8 9.66 -4.15 -10.03
C SER A 8 8.92 -5.05 -10.99
N THR A 9 7.79 -5.57 -10.54
CA THR A 9 6.84 -6.29 -11.37
C THR A 9 5.43 -6.04 -10.85
N VAL A 10 4.43 -6.18 -11.71
CA VAL A 10 3.02 -6.00 -11.37
C VAL A 10 2.26 -7.26 -11.75
N GLY A 11 1.42 -7.74 -10.83
CA GLY A 11 0.55 -8.87 -11.07
C GLY A 11 -0.92 -8.51 -10.89
N CYS A 12 -1.77 -9.08 -11.74
CA CYS A 12 -3.23 -9.05 -11.63
C CYS A 12 -3.81 -10.39 -12.10
N ASP A 13 -4.96 -10.77 -11.54
CA ASP A 13 -5.71 -11.98 -11.94
C ASP A 13 -4.87 -13.27 -12.03
N GLY A 14 -3.93 -13.43 -11.10
CA GLY A 14 -3.06 -14.61 -11.04
C GLY A 14 -1.96 -14.66 -12.12
N SER A 15 -1.69 -13.54 -12.80
CA SER A 15 -0.60 -13.39 -13.77
C SER A 15 0.32 -12.24 -13.36
N ILE A 16 1.63 -12.44 -13.51
CA ILE A 16 2.65 -11.40 -13.34
C ILE A 16 3.16 -10.95 -14.70
N SER A 17 3.40 -9.64 -14.86
CA SER A 17 3.96 -9.05 -16.06
C SER A 17 4.86 -7.86 -15.76
N GLY A 18 5.63 -7.40 -16.75
CA GLY A 18 6.41 -6.18 -16.63
C GLY A 18 7.52 -6.29 -15.60
N LEU A 19 8.29 -7.39 -15.64
CA LEU A 19 9.53 -7.49 -14.88
C LEU A 19 10.52 -6.46 -15.44
N VAL A 20 10.82 -5.45 -14.62
CA VAL A 20 11.75 -4.38 -14.98
C VAL A 20 12.88 -4.34 -13.96
N PRO A 21 14.15 -4.39 -14.39
CA PRO A 21 15.28 -4.08 -13.52
C PRO A 21 15.11 -2.66 -12.95
N GLY A 22 15.30 -2.54 -11.66
CA GLY A 22 15.22 -1.30 -10.91
C GLY A 22 16.52 -1.03 -10.16
N SER A 23 16.41 -0.19 -9.15
CA SER A 23 17.51 0.15 -8.23
C SER A 23 17.02 0.04 -6.80
N HIS A 24 17.94 0.17 -5.83
CA HIS A 24 17.56 0.28 -4.43
C HIS A 24 16.59 1.44 -4.23
N LEU A 25 15.53 1.19 -3.44
CA LEU A 25 14.60 2.23 -3.04
C LEU A 25 15.35 3.28 -2.20
N ALA A 26 15.15 4.55 -2.52
CA ALA A 26 15.67 5.64 -1.70
C ALA A 26 14.97 5.61 -0.32
N SER A 27 15.73 5.82 0.75
CA SER A 27 15.16 5.93 2.09
C SER A 27 14.22 7.14 2.15
N ALA A 28 12.99 6.90 2.65
CA ALA A 28 11.99 7.93 2.82
C ALA A 28 11.67 8.14 4.31
N SER A 29 11.69 9.39 4.76
CA SER A 29 11.26 9.79 6.11
C SER A 29 9.79 10.22 6.16
N LYS A 30 9.06 10.05 5.06
CA LYS A 30 7.67 10.46 4.93
C LYS A 30 6.75 9.26 5.17
N PRO A 31 5.55 9.47 5.76
CA PRO A 31 4.57 8.41 5.92
C PRO A 31 4.19 7.78 4.57
N LEU A 32 3.89 6.48 4.60
CA LEU A 32 3.24 5.79 3.49
C LEU A 32 1.85 6.40 3.26
N LEU A 33 1.50 6.63 2.00
CA LEU A 33 0.18 7.07 1.59
C LEU A 33 -0.47 5.99 0.73
N ILE A 34 -1.74 5.72 0.99
CA ILE A 34 -2.54 4.72 0.28
C ILE A 34 -3.81 5.39 -0.25
N GLY A 35 -4.22 5.04 -1.48
CA GLY A 35 -5.43 5.58 -2.10
C GLY A 35 -5.32 7.05 -2.56
N GLY A 36 -4.10 7.53 -2.82
CA GLY A 36 -3.89 8.90 -3.31
C GLY A 36 -2.48 9.17 -3.80
N VAL A 37 -2.31 10.31 -4.44
CA VAL A 37 -0.99 10.81 -4.87
C VAL A 37 -0.46 11.76 -3.81
N PRO A 38 0.76 11.52 -3.28
CA PRO A 38 1.37 12.46 -2.34
C PRO A 38 1.72 13.76 -3.09
N VAL A 39 1.26 14.89 -2.55
CA VAL A 39 1.66 16.22 -2.98
C VAL A 39 2.57 16.80 -1.92
N LEU A 40 3.85 16.82 -2.21
CA LEU A 40 4.86 17.47 -1.38
C LEU A 40 4.86 18.98 -1.67
N LYS A 41 4.33 19.79 -0.75
CA LYS A 41 4.46 21.25 -0.80
C LYS A 41 4.92 21.76 0.57
N GLY A 42 6.10 22.39 0.60
CA GLY A 42 6.70 22.89 1.85
C GLY A 42 6.99 21.76 2.85
N SER A 43 6.72 21.99 4.13
CA SER A 43 7.01 21.05 5.22
C SER A 43 5.97 19.94 5.44
N GLY A 44 4.82 19.98 4.76
CA GLY A 44 3.70 19.05 4.99
C GLY A 44 3.53 18.00 3.89
N LEU A 45 3.10 16.80 4.28
CA LEU A 45 2.56 15.80 3.35
C LEU A 45 1.07 16.13 3.10
N LYS A 46 0.72 16.44 1.86
CA LYS A 46 -0.68 16.49 1.41
C LYS A 46 -0.93 15.29 0.49
N ALA A 47 -2.19 14.91 0.36
CA ALA A 47 -2.61 13.83 -0.54
C ALA A 47 -3.75 14.33 -1.41
N VAL A 48 -3.68 14.06 -2.71
CA VAL A 48 -4.86 14.11 -3.57
C VAL A 48 -5.43 12.68 -3.60
N PRO A 49 -6.57 12.42 -2.94
CA PRO A 49 -7.15 11.08 -2.94
C PRO A 49 -7.59 10.72 -4.36
N ALA A 50 -7.37 9.48 -4.76
CA ALA A 50 -8.00 8.94 -5.94
C ALA A 50 -9.51 8.80 -5.69
N SER A 51 -10.34 9.12 -6.69
CA SER A 51 -11.80 9.00 -6.60
C SER A 51 -12.29 7.73 -7.30
N GLY A 52 -13.33 7.10 -6.75
CA GLY A 52 -14.00 5.96 -7.37
C GLY A 52 -13.28 4.62 -7.20
N MET A 53 -12.38 4.51 -6.22
CA MET A 53 -11.69 3.25 -5.92
C MET A 53 -12.14 2.67 -4.57
N TYR A 54 -12.10 1.33 -4.49
CA TYR A 54 -12.17 0.57 -3.25
C TYR A 54 -10.87 -0.20 -3.10
N ILE A 55 -10.30 -0.17 -1.89
CA ILE A 55 -9.14 -0.98 -1.51
C ILE A 55 -9.65 -1.89 -0.41
N ASP A 56 -9.32 -3.16 -0.55
CA ASP A 56 -9.62 -4.21 0.40
C ASP A 56 -8.41 -5.17 0.48
N GLU A 57 -8.24 -5.87 1.59
CA GLU A 57 -7.19 -6.88 1.80
C GLU A 57 -5.77 -6.40 1.41
N LEU A 58 -5.30 -5.30 2.02
CA LEU A 58 -3.96 -4.77 1.75
C LEU A 58 -2.91 -5.51 2.59
N ARG A 59 -1.91 -6.10 1.94
CA ARG A 59 -0.71 -6.67 2.59
C ARG A 59 0.59 -6.05 2.07
N MET A 60 1.50 -5.73 2.99
CA MET A 60 2.89 -5.36 2.71
C MET A 60 3.85 -6.42 3.25
N SER A 61 4.89 -6.74 2.49
CA SER A 61 5.77 -7.88 2.73
C SER A 61 7.24 -7.49 2.63
N SER A 62 8.08 -8.09 3.47
CA SER A 62 9.55 -7.99 3.39
C SER A 62 10.12 -8.88 2.27
N VAL A 63 9.37 -9.89 1.84
CA VAL A 63 9.77 -10.85 0.81
C VAL A 63 8.82 -10.83 -0.40
N VAL A 64 9.32 -11.31 -1.53
CA VAL A 64 8.53 -11.55 -2.74
C VAL A 64 7.63 -12.75 -2.53
N ARG A 65 6.32 -12.57 -2.68
CA ARG A 65 5.33 -13.63 -2.42
C ARG A 65 4.81 -14.34 -3.67
N TYR A 66 4.99 -13.71 -4.83
CA TYR A 66 4.56 -14.24 -6.11
C TYR A 66 5.73 -14.15 -7.07
N GLU A 67 6.14 -15.30 -7.61
CA GLU A 67 7.22 -15.40 -8.59
C GLU A 67 6.67 -15.22 -10.01
N GLU A 68 7.57 -14.93 -10.96
CA GLU A 68 7.21 -14.62 -12.35
C GLU A 68 6.31 -15.70 -12.99
N GLY A 69 5.41 -15.25 -13.86
CA GLY A 69 4.47 -16.11 -14.56
C GLY A 69 3.11 -16.13 -13.88
N ARG A 70 2.66 -17.31 -13.42
CA ARG A 70 1.32 -17.49 -12.84
C ARG A 70 1.39 -17.74 -11.34
N TYR A 71 0.50 -17.10 -10.60
CA TYR A 71 0.32 -17.33 -9.18
C TYR A 71 -1.14 -17.64 -8.87
N ALA A 72 -1.38 -18.42 -7.82
CA ALA A 72 -2.71 -18.63 -7.31
C ALA A 72 -3.14 -17.36 -6.56
N ALA A 73 -4.16 -16.68 -7.08
CA ALA A 73 -4.78 -15.59 -6.35
C ALA A 73 -5.34 -16.13 -5.02
N PRO A 74 -5.08 -15.47 -3.88
CA PRO A 74 -5.61 -15.87 -2.59
C PRO A 74 -7.15 -15.95 -2.62
N PRO A 75 -7.76 -17.10 -2.30
CA PRO A 75 -9.21 -17.27 -2.36
C PRO A 75 -9.92 -16.83 -1.06
N LYS A 76 -9.16 -16.35 -0.07
CA LYS A 76 -9.60 -15.99 1.28
C LYS A 76 -8.79 -14.81 1.79
N ALA A 77 -9.29 -14.18 2.85
CA ALA A 77 -8.58 -13.14 3.58
C ALA A 77 -7.16 -13.58 3.96
N PHE A 78 -6.23 -12.63 3.94
CA PHE A 78 -4.85 -12.91 4.30
C PHE A 78 -4.71 -13.26 5.78
N THR A 79 -3.66 -13.99 6.11
CA THR A 79 -3.21 -14.19 7.50
C THR A 79 -1.80 -13.64 7.60
N PRO A 80 -1.46 -12.88 8.65
CA PRO A 80 -0.11 -12.38 8.82
C PRO A 80 0.84 -13.54 9.15
N ASP A 81 2.07 -13.40 8.70
CA ASP A 81 3.22 -14.25 9.03
C ASP A 81 4.44 -13.36 9.36
N ASP A 82 5.59 -13.98 9.64
CA ASP A 82 6.81 -13.26 10.04
C ASP A 82 7.33 -12.28 8.98
N ASP A 83 6.99 -12.50 7.71
CA ASP A 83 7.35 -11.62 6.59
C ASP A 83 6.29 -10.55 6.30
N THR A 84 5.23 -10.47 7.10
CA THR A 84 4.15 -9.49 6.94
C THR A 84 4.49 -8.20 7.70
N LEU A 85 4.82 -7.14 6.95
CA LEU A 85 5.13 -5.81 7.51
C LEU A 85 3.89 -5.01 7.87
N GLY A 86 2.74 -5.31 7.25
CA GLY A 86 1.46 -4.69 7.55
C GLY A 86 0.33 -5.41 6.82
N LEU A 87 -0.82 -5.54 7.46
CA LEU A 87 -2.01 -6.19 6.94
C LEU A 87 -3.27 -5.45 7.39
N TYR A 88 -4.11 -5.05 6.44
CA TYR A 88 -5.34 -4.30 6.70
C TYR A 88 -6.50 -4.93 5.94
N HIS A 89 -7.47 -5.44 6.71
CA HIS A 89 -8.66 -6.10 6.17
C HIS A 89 -9.76 -5.13 5.77
N PHE A 90 -9.78 -3.91 6.33
CA PHE A 90 -10.83 -2.92 6.06
C PHE A 90 -12.28 -3.40 6.34
N ASP A 91 -12.45 -4.50 7.07
CA ASP A 91 -13.75 -5.04 7.51
C ASP A 91 -14.41 -4.18 8.60
N GLU A 92 -13.62 -3.33 9.28
CA GLU A 92 -14.15 -2.48 10.34
C GLU A 92 -15.00 -1.34 9.78
N LYS A 93 -16.06 -0.98 10.50
CA LYS A 93 -16.81 0.27 10.26
C LYS A 93 -16.05 1.46 10.85
N SER A 94 -14.91 1.79 10.27
CA SER A 94 -14.12 2.95 10.66
C SER A 94 -14.07 3.99 9.54
N THR A 95 -14.05 5.26 9.93
CA THR A 95 -13.89 6.39 8.99
C THR A 95 -12.53 7.07 9.11
N GLU A 96 -11.82 6.87 10.22
CA GLU A 96 -10.60 7.64 10.56
C GLU A 96 -9.35 6.77 10.74
N ARG A 97 -9.51 5.52 11.18
CA ARG A 97 -8.40 4.67 11.61
C ARG A 97 -8.66 3.21 11.27
N TYR A 98 -7.73 2.54 10.62
CA TYR A 98 -7.79 1.11 10.32
C TYR A 98 -6.63 0.41 11.02
N GLU A 99 -6.95 -0.67 11.72
CA GLU A 99 -5.95 -1.39 12.50
C GLU A 99 -5.12 -2.31 11.62
N ASP A 100 -3.86 -2.46 11.99
CA ASP A 100 -2.94 -3.39 11.36
C ASP A 100 -3.05 -4.74 12.07
N ALA A 101 -3.48 -5.76 11.33
CA ALA A 101 -3.60 -7.13 11.79
C ALA A 101 -2.23 -7.85 11.85
N SER A 102 -1.16 -7.23 11.37
CA SER A 102 0.20 -7.78 11.49
C SER A 102 0.74 -7.68 12.92
N LEU A 103 1.86 -8.35 13.16
CA LEU A 103 2.59 -8.26 14.44
C LEU A 103 3.12 -6.85 14.75
N HIS A 104 3.22 -5.97 13.75
CA HIS A 104 3.77 -4.63 13.90
C HIS A 104 2.77 -3.60 14.45
N GLN A 105 1.47 -3.85 14.28
CA GLN A 105 0.39 -3.02 14.82
C GLN A 105 0.51 -1.53 14.47
N ILE A 106 0.93 -1.23 13.22
CA ILE A 106 1.09 0.15 12.74
C ILE A 106 -0.22 0.60 12.09
N PRO A 107 -1.05 1.45 12.71
CA PRO A 107 -2.36 1.79 12.16
C PRO A 107 -2.29 2.71 10.94
N LEU A 108 -3.23 2.53 10.00
CA LEU A 108 -3.48 3.52 8.95
C LEU A 108 -4.44 4.59 9.46
N ILE A 109 -4.06 5.86 9.29
CA ILE A 109 -4.85 7.01 9.70
C ILE A 109 -5.29 7.78 8.46
N ARG A 110 -6.59 8.08 8.36
CA ARG A 110 -7.13 8.91 7.28
C ARG A 110 -6.48 10.29 7.33
N VAL A 111 -5.86 10.68 6.21
CA VAL A 111 -5.36 12.05 6.05
C VAL A 111 -6.57 13.00 6.01
N LYS A 112 -6.59 13.99 6.90
CA LYS A 112 -7.63 15.03 6.88
C LYS A 112 -7.57 15.77 5.55
N LYS A 113 -8.72 15.86 4.88
CA LYS A 113 -8.86 16.65 3.64
C LYS A 113 -8.61 18.12 3.97
N ASP A 114 -7.69 18.77 3.27
CA ASP A 114 -7.50 20.22 3.38
C ASP A 114 -8.68 20.93 2.69
N THR A 115 -9.65 21.37 3.49
CA THR A 115 -10.86 22.07 3.03
C THR A 115 -10.59 23.49 2.55
N ARG A 116 -9.37 24.04 2.67
CA ARG A 116 -9.05 25.42 2.32
C ARG A 116 -8.94 25.69 0.81
N LEU A 117 -8.99 24.67 -0.05
CA LEU A 117 -8.96 24.85 -1.51
C LEU A 117 -10.34 25.09 -2.15
N ARG A 118 -11.43 25.15 -1.36
CA ARG A 118 -12.81 25.35 -1.87
C ARG A 118 -13.42 26.72 -1.58
N LEU A 119 -12.66 27.73 -1.14
CA LEU A 119 -13.22 29.05 -0.83
C LEU A 119 -13.14 30.11 -1.96
N ASN A 120 -12.56 29.78 -3.12
CA ASN A 120 -12.38 30.75 -4.22
C ASN A 120 -12.89 30.24 -5.58
N GLN A 121 -14.11 29.70 -5.64
CA GLN A 121 -14.87 29.52 -6.90
C GLN A 121 -16.30 29.97 -6.71
#